data_AF-A0A146L014-F1
#
_entry.id   AF-A0A146L014-F1
#
_cell.length_a   1.000
_cell.length_b   1.000
_cell.length_c   1.000
_cell.angle_alpha   90.00
_cell.angle_beta   90.00
_cell.angle_gamma   90.00
#
_symmetry.space_group_name_H-M   'P 1'
#
loop_
_entity.id
_entity.type
_entity.pdbx_description
1 polymer ?
#
loop_
_entity_poly.entity_id
_entity_poly.type
_entity_poly.pdbx_seq_one_letter_code
_entity_poly.pdbx_strand_id
1 'polypeptide(L)'
;IAYFIESMNERYKLTPKNKWVVFGGSYPGSLAAWARLKYPHLIHAAVSTSGPLLAEGDFKEYNNVVRKSLSASSQSCANNIHQAALKLEQILQKGDEAELKMISEKFKVCGTLDARNPKDLLYFVYQLVESIQVIIQYNKDKGIAPS
;
A
#
# COMPACT_ATOMS: atom_id res chain seq x y z
N ILE A 1 -11.59 -15.12 -16.18
CA ILE A 1 -12.53 -15.57 -15.12
C ILE A 1 -13.87 -16.04 -15.68
N ALA A 2 -14.64 -15.23 -16.43
CA ALA A 2 -15.92 -15.65 -17.00
C ALA A 2 -15.81 -16.93 -17.85
N TYR A 3 -14.93 -16.92 -18.86
CA TYR A 3 -14.66 -18.09 -19.70
C TYR A 3 -14.24 -19.35 -18.91
N PHE A 4 -13.48 -19.17 -17.83
CA PHE A 4 -13.10 -20.27 -16.95
C PHE A 4 -14.33 -20.86 -16.25
N ILE A 5 -15.21 -20.01 -15.70
CA ILE A 5 -16.44 -20.45 -15.03
C ILE A 5 -17.32 -21.24 -16.00
N GLU A 6 -17.52 -20.73 -17.22
CA GLU A 6 -18.31 -21.41 -18.26
C GLU A 6 -17.70 -22.77 -18.63
N SER A 7 -16.40 -22.80 -18.91
CA SER A 7 -15.67 -24.03 -19.24
C SER A 7 -15.74 -25.08 -18.12
N MET A 8 -15.65 -24.66 -16.86
CA MET A 8 -15.75 -25.56 -15.71
C MET A 8 -17.19 -26.04 -15.47
N ASN A 9 -18.19 -25.18 -15.71
CA ASN A 9 -19.59 -25.58 -15.65
C ASN A 9 -19.89 -26.70 -16.66
N GLU A 10 -19.40 -26.56 -17.90
CA GLU A 10 -19.55 -27.57 -18.93
C GLU A 10 -18.80 -28.86 -18.57
N ARG A 11 -17.50 -28.73 -18.25
CA ARG A 11 -16.63 -29.88 -17.96
C ARG A 11 -17.13 -30.74 -16.81
N TYR A 12 -17.64 -30.12 -15.75
CA TYR A 12 -18.09 -30.80 -14.54
C TYR A 12 -19.61 -30.92 -14.43
N LYS A 13 -20.36 -30.55 -15.48
CA LYS A 13 -21.83 -30.58 -15.53
C LYS A 13 -22.46 -29.85 -14.32
N LEU A 14 -21.87 -28.71 -13.95
CA LEU A 14 -22.38 -27.90 -12.85
C LEU A 14 -23.72 -27.28 -13.23
N THR A 15 -24.63 -27.21 -12.28
CA THR A 15 -25.99 -26.70 -12.49
C THR A 15 -26.14 -25.31 -11.87
N PRO A 16 -27.24 -24.58 -12.13
CA PRO A 16 -27.52 -23.31 -11.46
C PRO A 16 -27.61 -23.39 -9.92
N LYS A 17 -27.67 -24.61 -9.35
CA LYS A 17 -27.56 -24.85 -7.89
C LYS A 17 -26.14 -24.64 -7.38
N ASN A 18 -25.12 -24.85 -8.21
CA ASN A 18 -23.72 -24.57 -7.87
C ASN A 18 -23.47 -23.06 -7.95
N LYS A 19 -22.80 -22.50 -6.95
CA LYS A 19 -22.52 -21.06 -6.86
C LYS A 19 -21.01 -20.82 -6.95
N TRP A 20 -20.61 -19.88 -7.80
CA TRP A 20 -19.24 -19.41 -7.89
C TRP A 20 -19.01 -18.25 -6.94
N VAL A 21 -17.99 -18.35 -6.10
CA VAL A 21 -17.51 -17.25 -5.26
C VAL A 21 -16.07 -16.97 -5.66
N VAL A 22 -15.75 -15.71 -5.96
CA VAL A 22 -14.40 -15.29 -6.35
C VAL A 22 -13.72 -14.55 -5.20
N PHE A 23 -12.42 -14.79 -5.02
CA PHE A 23 -11.62 -14.21 -3.95
C PHE A 23 -10.40 -13.52 -4.54
N GLY A 24 -9.99 -12.42 -3.93
CA GLY A 24 -8.73 -11.78 -4.29
C GLY A 24 -8.30 -10.74 -3.26
N GLY A 25 -6.99 -10.55 -3.15
CA GLY A 25 -6.38 -9.51 -2.34
C GLY A 25 -5.62 -8.49 -3.18
N SER A 26 -5.54 -7.23 -2.77
CA SER A 26 -4.88 -6.16 -3.53
C SER A 26 -5.46 -6.06 -4.95
N TYR A 27 -4.64 -5.99 -5.99
CA TYR A 27 -5.10 -5.97 -7.38
C TYR A 27 -6.06 -7.13 -7.74
N PRO A 28 -5.77 -8.41 -7.39
CA PRO A 28 -6.76 -9.49 -7.47
C PRO A 28 -8.07 -9.24 -6.73
N GLY A 29 -8.07 -8.46 -5.63
CA GLY A 29 -9.28 -8.05 -4.92
C GLY A 29 -10.13 -7.11 -5.77
N SER A 30 -9.50 -6.12 -6.41
CA SER A 30 -10.18 -5.27 -7.40
C SER A 30 -10.74 -6.09 -8.55
N LEU A 31 -9.96 -7.03 -9.08
CA LEU A 31 -10.43 -7.96 -10.12
C LEU A 31 -11.61 -8.82 -9.66
N ALA A 32 -11.61 -9.31 -8.41
CA ALA A 32 -12.71 -10.11 -7.87
C ALA A 32 -14.01 -9.29 -7.80
N ALA A 33 -13.93 -8.06 -7.28
CA ALA A 33 -15.07 -7.14 -7.23
C ALA A 33 -15.58 -6.77 -8.62
N TRP A 34 -14.68 -6.37 -9.53
CA TRP A 34 -15.05 -6.00 -10.90
C TRP A 34 -15.58 -7.18 -11.71
N ALA A 35 -15.07 -8.39 -11.48
CA ALA A 35 -15.59 -9.60 -12.13
C ALA A 35 -17.03 -9.87 -11.71
N ARG A 36 -17.36 -9.78 -10.41
CA ARG A 36 -18.75 -9.92 -9.93
C ARG A 36 -19.66 -8.83 -10.49
N LEU A 37 -19.19 -7.58 -10.53
CA LEU A 37 -19.92 -6.45 -11.09
C LEU A 37 -20.24 -6.67 -12.59
N LYS A 38 -19.26 -7.15 -13.36
CA LYS A 38 -19.39 -7.35 -14.81
C LYS A 38 -20.15 -8.63 -15.20
N TYR A 39 -20.03 -9.69 -14.40
CA TYR A 39 -20.64 -11.00 -14.68
C TYR A 39 -21.54 -11.48 -13.54
N PRO A 40 -22.61 -10.73 -13.19
CA PRO A 40 -23.44 -11.07 -12.05
C PRO A 40 -24.29 -12.34 -12.27
N HIS A 41 -24.44 -12.76 -13.53
CA HIS A 41 -25.12 -14.01 -13.90
C HIS A 41 -24.23 -15.25 -13.72
N LEU A 42 -22.89 -15.10 -13.69
CA LEU A 42 -21.95 -16.21 -13.51
C LEU A 42 -21.44 -16.32 -12.07
N ILE A 43 -21.10 -15.19 -11.45
CA ILE A 43 -20.45 -15.13 -10.14
C ILE A 43 -21.49 -14.78 -9.12
N HIS A 44 -21.69 -15.59 -8.08
CA HIS A 44 -22.69 -15.33 -7.04
C HIS A 44 -22.23 -14.28 -6.02
N ALA A 45 -20.97 -14.37 -5.59
CA ALA A 45 -20.39 -13.45 -4.62
C ALA A 45 -18.89 -13.21 -4.89
N ALA A 46 -18.37 -12.11 -4.37
CA ALA A 46 -16.94 -11.79 -4.41
C ALA A 46 -16.45 -11.36 -3.03
N VAL A 47 -15.23 -11.78 -2.69
CA VAL A 47 -14.49 -11.28 -1.54
C VAL A 47 -13.26 -10.54 -2.05
N SER A 48 -13.28 -9.21 -1.86
CA SER A 48 -12.15 -8.32 -2.17
C SER A 48 -11.50 -7.89 -0.86
N THR A 49 -10.26 -8.32 -0.62
CA THR A 49 -9.48 -7.87 0.53
C THR A 49 -8.45 -6.84 0.09
N SER A 50 -8.47 -5.64 0.67
CA SER A 50 -7.53 -4.55 0.34
C SER A 50 -7.46 -4.20 -1.16
N GLY A 51 -8.55 -4.43 -1.93
CA GLY A 51 -8.59 -4.11 -3.35
C GLY A 51 -8.95 -2.65 -3.59
N PRO A 52 -8.07 -1.82 -4.18
CA PRO A 52 -8.42 -0.45 -4.54
C PRO A 52 -9.41 -0.49 -5.73
N LEU A 53 -10.69 -0.21 -5.46
CA LEU A 53 -11.75 -0.25 -6.48
C LEU A 53 -11.84 1.05 -7.28
N LEU A 54 -11.39 2.14 -6.68
CA LEU A 54 -11.35 3.47 -7.29
C LEU A 54 -9.91 3.79 -7.67
N ALA A 55 -9.73 4.29 -8.89
CA ALA A 55 -8.46 4.83 -9.32
C ALA A 55 -8.34 6.27 -8.81
N GLU A 56 -7.62 6.44 -7.71
CA GLU A 56 -7.36 7.75 -7.11
C GLU A 56 -5.91 8.14 -7.38
N GLY A 57 -5.72 9.32 -8.00
CA GLY A 57 -4.38 9.81 -8.35
C GLY A 57 -3.52 10.18 -7.15
N ASP A 58 -4.15 10.50 -6.01
CA ASP A 58 -3.51 10.85 -4.75
C ASP A 58 -4.17 10.05 -3.62
N PHE A 59 -3.77 8.78 -3.49
CA PHE A 59 -4.36 7.82 -2.56
C PHE A 59 -3.80 7.96 -1.13
N LYS A 60 -4.20 9.03 -0.45
CA LYS A 60 -3.72 9.38 0.91
C LYS A 60 -4.21 8.43 1.99
N GLU A 61 -5.26 7.69 1.72
CA GLU A 61 -5.94 6.76 2.61
C GLU A 61 -4.96 5.72 3.14
N TYR A 62 -4.05 5.24 2.30
CA TYR A 62 -2.99 4.32 2.72
C TYR A 62 -2.10 4.92 3.80
N ASN A 63 -1.62 6.15 3.58
CA ASN A 63 -0.79 6.88 4.54
C ASN A 63 -1.55 7.24 5.82
N ASN A 64 -2.86 7.50 5.73
CA ASN A 64 -3.72 7.72 6.89
C ASN A 64 -3.82 6.46 7.77
N VAL A 65 -3.98 5.29 7.16
CA VAL A 65 -3.97 4.01 7.88
C VAL A 65 -2.61 3.76 8.53
N VAL A 66 -1.52 4.00 7.82
CA VAL A 66 -0.14 3.91 8.34
C VAL A 66 0.04 4.77 9.59
N ARG A 67 -0.35 6.05 9.53
CA ARG A 67 -0.31 6.96 10.69
C ARG A 67 -1.19 6.47 11.84
N LYS A 68 -2.40 6.01 11.56
CA LYS A 68 -3.33 5.50 12.57
C LYS A 68 -2.75 4.28 13.28
N SER A 69 -2.16 3.35 12.54
CA SER A 69 -1.50 2.15 13.09
C SER A 69 -0.32 2.51 13.99
N LEU A 70 0.52 3.47 13.57
CA LEU A 70 1.60 3.99 14.43
C LEU A 70 1.06 4.60 15.72
N SER A 71 0.05 5.47 15.62
CA SER A 71 -0.56 6.12 16.78
C SER A 71 -1.22 5.12 17.74
N ALA A 72 -1.82 4.06 17.21
CA ALA A 72 -2.44 3.00 18.01
C ALA A 72 -1.41 2.20 18.81
N SER A 73 -0.21 2.02 18.28
CA SER A 73 0.90 1.40 19.00
C SER A 73 1.54 2.37 20.00
N SER A 74 1.84 3.61 19.57
CA SER A 74 2.40 4.65 20.41
C SER A 74 2.22 6.03 19.77
N GLN A 75 1.44 6.89 20.44
CA GLN A 75 1.24 8.27 20.00
C GLN A 75 2.54 9.07 19.94
N SER A 76 3.45 8.84 20.89
CA SER A 76 4.77 9.50 20.89
C SER A 76 5.64 9.04 19.73
N CYS A 77 5.58 7.75 19.36
CA CYS A 77 6.26 7.23 18.18
C CYS A 77 5.75 7.90 16.90
N ALA A 78 4.43 7.94 16.71
CA ALA A 78 3.82 8.60 15.55
C ALA A 78 4.20 10.09 15.45
N ASN A 79 4.21 10.80 16.58
CA ASN A 79 4.62 12.20 16.63
C ASN A 79 6.12 12.38 16.31
N ASN A 80 6.98 11.53 16.85
CA ASN A 80 8.42 11.59 16.58
C ASN A 80 8.74 11.32 15.10
N ILE A 81 8.09 10.33 14.49
CA ILE A 81 8.23 10.04 13.05
C ILE A 81 7.78 11.26 12.22
N HIS A 82 6.65 11.87 12.58
CA HIS A 82 6.16 13.06 11.88
C HIS A 82 7.13 14.25 11.99
N GLN A 83 7.64 14.53 13.19
CA GLN A 83 8.62 15.60 13.39
C GLN A 83 9.95 15.32 12.67
N ALA A 84 10.40 14.06 12.66
CA ALA A 84 11.59 13.66 11.92
C ALA A 84 11.40 13.86 10.40
N ALA A 85 10.23 13.50 9.86
CA ALA A 85 9.91 13.71 8.46
C ALA A 85 9.92 15.19 8.07
N LEU A 86 9.32 16.07 8.90
CA LEU A 86 9.33 17.52 8.67
C LEU A 86 10.76 18.09 8.69
N LYS A 87 11.58 17.65 9.65
CA LYS A 87 12.98 18.09 9.74
C LYS A 87 13.80 17.59 8.55
N LEU A 88 13.56 16.35 8.13
CA LEU A 88 14.23 15.79 6.96
C LEU A 88 13.84 16.57 5.70
N GLU A 89 12.56 16.85 5.48
CA GLU A 89 12.08 17.66 4.36
C GLU A 89 12.77 19.02 4.30
N GLN A 90 12.89 19.71 5.45
CA GLN A 90 13.60 20.99 5.53
C GLN A 90 15.06 20.88 5.10
N ILE A 91 15.78 19.85 5.57
CA ILE A 91 17.17 19.60 5.19
C ILE A 91 17.29 19.28 3.70
N LEU A 92 16.42 18.42 3.15
CA LEU A 92 16.49 18.04 1.74
C LEU A 92 16.14 19.21 0.79
N GLN A 93 15.30 20.16 1.22
CA GLN A 93 14.90 21.31 0.40
C GLN A 93 15.83 22.52 0.52
N LYS A 94 16.40 22.75 1.71
CA LYS A 94 17.09 24.01 2.04
C LYS A 94 18.44 23.82 2.72
N GLY A 95 18.82 22.59 3.03
CA GLY A 95 20.03 22.30 3.77
C GLY A 95 21.28 22.53 2.94
N ASP A 96 22.37 22.82 3.64
CA ASP A 96 23.68 22.96 3.01
C ASP A 96 24.36 21.60 2.77
N GLU A 97 25.53 21.63 2.13
CA GLU A 97 26.30 20.42 1.81
C GLU A 97 26.70 19.62 3.07
N ALA A 98 26.94 20.30 4.19
CA ALA A 98 27.29 19.64 5.45
C ALA A 98 26.09 18.92 6.06
N GLU A 99 24.90 19.51 5.99
CA GLU A 99 23.65 18.87 6.45
C GLU A 99 23.28 17.65 5.59
N LEU A 100 23.41 17.76 4.26
CA LEU A 100 23.16 16.65 3.34
C LEU A 100 24.17 15.51 3.55
N LYS A 101 25.44 15.83 3.76
CA LYS A 101 26.47 14.85 4.10
C LYS A 101 26.16 14.15 5.43
N MET A 102 25.75 14.91 6.46
CA MET A 102 25.37 14.37 7.75
C MET A 102 24.17 13.42 7.67
N ILE A 103 23.14 13.74 6.89
CA ILE A 103 22.01 12.83 6.64
C ILE A 103 22.48 11.59 5.88
N SER A 104 23.29 11.76 4.84
CA SER A 104 23.82 10.64 4.05
C SER A 104 24.59 9.65 4.91
N GLU A 105 25.43 10.14 5.83
CA GLU A 105 26.18 9.33 6.78
C GLU A 105 25.27 8.65 7.82
N LYS A 106 24.32 9.39 8.40
CA LYS A 106 23.37 8.85 9.40
C LYS A 106 22.55 7.69 8.84
N PHE A 107 22.09 7.82 7.61
CA PHE A 107 21.29 6.80 6.92
C PHE A 107 22.14 5.81 6.12
N LYS A 108 23.47 5.94 6.14
CA LYS A 108 24.43 5.07 5.45
C LYS A 108 24.11 4.91 3.96
N VAL A 109 23.75 6.01 3.32
CA VAL A 109 23.57 6.07 1.86
C VAL A 109 24.91 5.74 1.19
N CYS A 110 24.91 4.98 0.09
CA CYS A 110 26.15 4.55 -0.57
C CYS A 110 27.00 5.71 -1.12
N GLY A 111 26.44 6.91 -1.21
CA GLY A 111 27.11 8.16 -1.56
C GLY A 111 26.52 9.33 -0.77
N THR A 112 26.74 10.55 -1.24
CA THR A 112 26.15 11.76 -0.67
C THR A 112 24.92 12.17 -1.47
N LEU A 113 23.83 12.48 -0.77
CA LEU A 113 22.61 13.00 -1.39
C LEU A 113 22.91 14.31 -2.14
N ASP A 114 22.54 14.36 -3.41
CA ASP A 114 22.73 15.56 -4.24
C ASP A 114 21.42 16.36 -4.35
N ALA A 115 21.37 17.51 -3.69
CA ALA A 115 20.21 18.41 -3.76
C ALA A 115 19.91 18.94 -5.17
N ARG A 116 20.89 18.91 -6.09
CA ARG A 116 20.70 19.28 -7.50
C ARG A 116 20.08 18.16 -8.32
N ASN A 117 19.96 16.96 -7.76
CA ASN A 117 19.32 15.81 -8.38
C ASN A 117 18.02 15.46 -7.65
N PRO A 118 16.87 16.02 -8.07
CA PRO A 118 15.58 15.74 -7.43
C PRO A 118 15.21 14.26 -7.38
N LYS A 119 15.71 13.45 -8.32
CA LYS A 119 15.44 12.00 -8.32
C LYS A 119 16.17 11.27 -7.20
N ASP A 120 17.37 11.74 -6.83
CA ASP A 120 18.15 11.17 -5.72
C ASP A 120 17.43 11.42 -4.39
N LEU A 121 17.01 12.66 -4.15
CA LEU A 121 16.22 13.02 -2.97
C LEU A 121 14.88 12.26 -2.92
N LEU A 122 14.16 12.21 -4.03
CA LEU A 122 12.88 11.51 -4.12
C LEU A 122 13.03 10.02 -3.85
N TYR A 123 14.06 9.38 -4.42
CA TYR A 123 14.32 7.96 -4.22
C TYR A 123 14.69 7.66 -2.77
N PHE A 124 15.52 8.50 -2.15
CA PHE A 124 15.87 8.38 -0.74
C PHE A 124 14.62 8.47 0.17
N VAL A 125 13.78 9.48 -0.04
CA VAL A 125 12.52 9.63 0.72
C VAL A 125 11.59 8.46 0.48
N TYR A 126 11.45 8.03 -0.78
CA TYR A 126 10.62 6.88 -1.14
C TYR A 126 11.04 5.62 -0.38
N GLN A 127 12.33 5.29 -0.37
CA GLN A 127 12.84 4.12 0.33
C GLN A 127 12.66 4.19 1.85
N LEU A 128 12.82 5.38 2.43
CA LEU A 128 12.58 5.59 3.85
C LEU A 128 11.09 5.35 4.20
N VAL A 129 10.17 5.91 3.41
CA VAL A 129 8.72 5.78 3.62
C VAL A 129 8.27 4.33 3.43
N GLU A 130 8.69 3.67 2.35
CA GLU A 130 8.39 2.26 2.08
C GLU A 130 8.84 1.35 3.22
N SER A 131 10.03 1.58 3.78
CA SER A 131 10.52 0.77 4.92
C SER A 131 9.58 0.80 6.13
N ILE A 132 8.99 1.96 6.42
CA ILE A 132 8.02 2.13 7.52
C ILE A 132 6.69 1.46 7.15
N GLN A 133 6.21 1.70 5.93
CA GLN A 133 4.94 1.17 5.44
C GLN A 133 4.92 -0.37 5.43
N VAL A 134 6.00 -1.01 4.96
CA VAL A 134 6.13 -2.47 4.94
C VAL A 134 6.08 -3.05 6.36
N ILE A 135 6.77 -2.44 7.33
CA ILE A 135 6.74 -2.90 8.72
C ILE A 135 5.32 -2.85 9.27
N ILE A 136 4.58 -1.77 9.01
CA ILE A 136 3.20 -1.60 9.49
C ILE A 136 2.25 -2.56 8.79
N GLN A 137 2.38 -2.71 7.48
CA GLN A 137 1.50 -3.54 6.65
C GLN A 137 1.56 -5.02 7.05
N TYR A 138 2.75 -5.48 7.46
CA TYR A 138 3.00 -6.88 7.81
C TYR A 138 3.25 -7.10 9.31
N ASN A 139 2.95 -6.10 10.15
CA ASN A 139 3.04 -6.30 11.59
C ASN A 139 2.04 -7.40 12.01
N LYS A 140 2.55 -8.40 12.75
CA LYS A 140 1.79 -9.61 13.13
C LYS A 140 0.74 -9.36 14.21
N ASP A 141 0.69 -8.16 14.76
CA ASP A 141 -0.38 -7.74 15.66
C ASP A 141 -1.66 -7.55 14.84
N LYS A 142 -2.55 -8.55 14.99
CA LYS A 142 -3.94 -8.62 14.51
C LYS A 142 -4.44 -7.27 14.00
N GLY A 143 -4.44 -7.14 12.67
CA GLY A 143 -4.90 -5.94 11.99
C GLY A 143 -6.19 -5.45 12.61
N ILE A 144 -6.21 -4.16 12.97
CA ILE A 144 -7.46 -3.45 13.17
C ILE A 144 -8.12 -3.47 11.79
N ALA A 145 -8.99 -4.46 11.57
CA ALA A 145 -9.90 -4.45 10.45
C ALA A 145 -10.66 -3.12 10.51
N PRO A 146 -10.74 -2.34 9.41
CA PRO A 146 -11.68 -1.24 9.38
C PRO A 146 -13.08 -1.85 9.50
N SER A 147 -13.75 -1.56 10.62
CA SER A 147 -15.21 -1.72 10.79
C SER A 147 -15.95 -0.74 9.88
#